data_AF-A0A2J8AEM5-F1
#
_entry.id   AF-A0A2J8AEM5-F1
#
_cell.length_a   1.000
_cell.length_b   1.000
_cell.length_c   1.000
_cell.angle_alpha   90.00
_cell.angle_beta   90.00
_cell.angle_gamma   90.00
#
_symmetry.space_group_name_H-M   'P 1'
#
loop_
_entity.id
_entity.type
_entity.pdbx_description
1 polymer ?
#
loop_
_entity_poly.entity_id
_entity_poly.type
_entity_poly.pdbx_seq_one_letter_code
_entity_poly.pdbx_strand_id
1 'polypeptide(L)'
;MLASLRSRAGPSTAGRSLRSAGQANAHRTRCWKESPLRVTMATGPPSMAKPSCFAGGSAVELERWLEQGGVNTTIYGQGMAKTVHELYDEVSKQESVLELEGGKALRIVNVLSLHILNSRGQILFEDEQVLPDGRSRRRNVPVSEKMVANEPWHAALHRAVREELSGALPEDYQVTLLDDSYFLRTEYSSSMSYPGLLTKYIFHRVKARVSGIPESPFSTTEPRPGGQLLTRWVWKAAPAQESF
;
A
#
# COMPACT_ATOMS: atom_id res chain seq x y z
N MET A 1 31.13 2.38 62.32
CA MET A 1 30.78 0.95 62.17
C MET A 1 31.19 0.58 60.75
N LEU A 2 32.23 -0.22 60.45
CA LEU A 2 32.55 -1.59 60.88
C LEU A 2 31.41 -2.56 60.47
N ALA A 3 31.60 -3.62 59.66
CA ALA A 3 32.79 -4.20 59.01
C ALA A 3 32.39 -4.73 57.59
N SER A 4 33.24 -5.07 56.58
CA SER A 4 34.35 -6.04 56.53
C SER A 4 33.92 -7.48 56.91
N LEU A 5 34.18 -8.58 56.21
CA LEU A 5 35.03 -8.95 55.05
C LEU A 5 34.21 -9.86 54.08
N ARG A 6 34.67 -10.67 53.08
CA ARG A 6 36.00 -11.11 52.56
C ARG A 6 35.85 -11.61 51.08
N SER A 7 36.88 -12.24 50.50
CA SER A 7 36.95 -12.83 49.14
C SER A 7 37.30 -14.33 49.16
N ARG A 8 37.00 -15.08 48.08
CA ARG A 8 37.72 -16.30 47.67
C ARG A 8 37.57 -16.58 46.16
N ALA A 9 38.54 -17.31 45.58
CA ALA A 9 38.61 -17.62 44.14
C ALA A 9 39.32 -18.97 43.86
N GLY A 10 39.12 -19.52 42.65
CA GLY A 10 39.81 -20.69 42.10
C GLY A 10 39.19 -22.06 42.41
N PRO A 11 39.61 -23.15 41.73
CA PRO A 11 40.70 -23.26 40.75
C PRO A 11 40.25 -23.68 39.32
N SER A 12 41.23 -23.91 38.44
CA SER A 12 41.08 -24.47 37.08
C SER A 12 41.71 -25.86 37.00
N THR A 13 41.22 -26.74 36.11
CA THR A 13 42.02 -27.76 35.40
C THR A 13 41.29 -28.31 34.16
N ALA A 14 42.03 -28.91 33.23
CA ALA A 14 41.53 -29.40 31.94
C ALA A 14 41.20 -30.91 31.92
N GLY A 15 40.23 -31.31 31.08
CA GLY A 15 39.83 -32.71 30.84
C GLY A 15 40.06 -33.13 29.39
N ARG A 16 40.85 -34.19 29.17
CA ARG A 16 41.42 -34.60 27.88
C ARG A 16 40.44 -35.38 26.99
N SER A 17 40.61 -35.23 25.67
CA SER A 17 39.94 -36.02 24.63
C SER A 17 40.01 -37.55 24.83
N LEU A 18 38.93 -38.24 24.49
CA LEU A 18 38.92 -39.63 24.03
C LEU A 18 38.21 -39.74 22.68
N ARG A 19 38.53 -40.79 21.91
CA ARG A 19 37.99 -41.06 20.57
C ARG A 19 37.01 -42.23 20.61
N SER A 20 35.99 -42.19 19.77
CA SER A 20 35.33 -43.40 19.24
C SER A 20 35.22 -43.27 17.72
N ALA A 21 35.26 -44.41 17.02
CA ALA A 21 35.15 -44.45 15.56
C ALA A 21 33.74 -44.91 15.16
N GLY A 22 33.14 -44.23 14.17
CA GLY A 22 31.86 -44.59 13.56
C GLY A 22 32.02 -44.63 12.05
N GLN A 23 31.59 -45.73 11.41
CA GLN A 23 31.91 -46.05 10.02
C GLN A 23 31.28 -45.09 9.01
N ALA A 24 31.94 -44.91 7.87
CA ALA A 24 31.41 -44.15 6.74
C ALA A 24 30.25 -44.90 6.05
N ASN A 25 29.30 -44.15 5.48
CA ASN A 25 28.35 -44.68 4.50
C ASN A 25 28.17 -43.70 3.34
N ALA A 26 28.43 -44.14 2.11
CA ALA A 26 28.60 -43.28 0.95
C ALA A 26 27.36 -43.30 0.04
N HIS A 27 26.40 -42.41 0.29
CA HIS A 27 25.15 -42.35 -0.49
C HIS A 27 25.26 -41.53 -1.79
N ARG A 28 26.11 -42.05 -2.68
CA ARG A 28 25.91 -42.18 -4.14
C ARG A 28 24.96 -41.15 -4.78
N THR A 29 25.53 -40.07 -5.30
CA THR A 29 24.87 -39.15 -6.23
C THR A 29 24.24 -39.91 -7.41
N ARG A 30 22.93 -39.75 -7.62
CA ARG A 30 22.25 -40.20 -8.85
C ARG A 30 21.99 -39.00 -9.76
N CYS A 31 22.88 -38.82 -10.73
CA CYS A 31 22.51 -38.12 -11.96
C CYS A 31 21.42 -38.95 -12.66
N TRP A 32 20.22 -38.39 -12.77
CA TRP A 32 19.15 -38.96 -13.59
C TRP A 32 19.17 -38.28 -14.95
N LYS A 33 19.21 -39.08 -16.02
CA LYS A 33 19.16 -38.59 -17.40
C LYS A 33 17.71 -38.32 -17.78
N GLU A 34 17.49 -37.22 -18.49
CA GLU A 34 16.21 -36.95 -19.13
C GLU A 34 15.96 -37.97 -20.26
N SER A 35 14.71 -38.45 -20.36
CA SER A 35 14.22 -39.23 -21.49
C SER A 35 13.13 -38.42 -22.20
N PRO A 36 13.23 -38.17 -23.51
CA PRO A 36 12.29 -37.29 -24.20
C PRO A 36 10.92 -37.96 -24.38
N LEU A 37 9.93 -37.53 -23.58
CA LEU A 37 8.53 -37.84 -23.84
C LEU A 37 8.04 -37.03 -25.04
N ARG A 38 7.51 -37.72 -26.07
CA ARG A 38 6.86 -37.08 -27.22
C ARG A 38 5.62 -36.32 -26.76
N VAL A 39 5.69 -34.98 -26.75
CA VAL A 39 4.50 -34.14 -26.70
C VAL A 39 3.82 -34.20 -28.06
N THR A 40 2.67 -34.87 -28.13
CA THR A 40 1.77 -34.78 -29.30
C THR A 40 1.12 -33.41 -29.32
N MET A 41 1.44 -32.60 -30.33
CA MET A 41 0.87 -31.28 -30.54
C MET A 41 -0.63 -31.37 -30.84
N ALA A 42 -1.47 -31.18 -29.81
CA ALA A 42 -2.90 -30.98 -29.98
C ALA A 42 -3.14 -29.55 -30.50
N THR A 43 -3.29 -29.40 -31.82
CA THR A 43 -3.51 -28.10 -32.48
C THR A 43 -4.95 -27.61 -32.31
N GLY A 44 -5.31 -27.27 -31.07
CA GLY A 44 -6.39 -26.30 -30.84
C GLY A 44 -5.94 -24.91 -31.30
N PRO A 45 -6.82 -24.07 -31.88
CA PRO A 45 -6.48 -22.69 -32.13
C PRO A 45 -6.15 -22.00 -30.79
N PRO A 46 -5.15 -21.09 -30.73
CA PRO A 46 -4.93 -20.30 -29.54
C PRO A 46 -6.19 -19.46 -29.28
N SER A 47 -6.87 -19.74 -28.17
CA SER A 47 -7.95 -18.88 -27.70
C SER A 47 -7.34 -17.51 -27.46
N MET A 48 -7.72 -16.53 -28.30
CA MET A 48 -7.37 -15.14 -28.05
C MET A 48 -8.00 -14.74 -26.74
N ALA A 49 -7.18 -14.70 -25.69
CA ALA A 49 -7.57 -14.12 -24.41
C ALA A 49 -8.09 -12.71 -24.72
N LYS A 50 -9.35 -12.44 -24.37
CA LYS A 50 -9.90 -11.08 -24.45
C LYS A 50 -8.92 -10.15 -23.72
N PRO A 51 -8.61 -8.96 -24.25
CA PRO A 51 -7.74 -8.03 -23.55
C PRO A 51 -8.29 -7.84 -22.14
N SER A 52 -7.49 -8.20 -21.14
CA SER A 52 -7.92 -8.16 -19.75
C SER A 52 -8.12 -6.72 -19.32
N CYS A 53 -7.26 -5.80 -19.76
CA CYS A 53 -7.36 -4.39 -19.47
C CYS A 53 -8.39 -3.63 -20.32
N PHE A 54 -8.94 -2.56 -19.77
CA PHE A 54 -9.64 -1.54 -20.55
C PHE A 54 -8.64 -0.74 -21.40
N ALA A 55 -8.99 -0.49 -22.66
CA ALA A 55 -8.18 0.28 -23.62
C ALA A 55 -9.03 1.16 -24.56
N GLY A 56 -10.25 1.51 -24.14
CA GLY A 56 -11.16 2.37 -24.93
C GLY A 56 -10.80 3.85 -24.85
N GLY A 57 -11.17 4.61 -25.87
CA GLY A 57 -10.84 6.04 -26.05
C GLY A 57 -11.94 7.00 -25.59
N SER A 58 -12.94 6.54 -24.86
CA SER A 58 -14.04 7.38 -24.37
C SER A 58 -14.72 6.85 -23.10
N ALA A 59 -15.34 7.75 -22.34
CA ALA A 59 -16.17 7.39 -21.18
C ALA A 59 -17.37 6.50 -21.58
N VAL A 60 -17.87 6.60 -22.82
CA VAL A 60 -18.98 5.79 -23.32
C VAL A 60 -18.52 4.36 -23.69
N GLU A 61 -17.27 4.17 -24.10
CA GLU A 61 -16.66 2.84 -24.20
C GLU A 61 -16.39 2.24 -22.82
N LEU A 62 -15.95 3.06 -21.86
CA LEU A 62 -15.76 2.64 -20.48
C LEU A 62 -17.06 2.17 -19.83
N GLU A 63 -18.17 2.90 -20.01
CA GLU A 63 -19.49 2.50 -19.51
C GLU A 63 -19.88 1.09 -19.98
N ARG A 64 -19.85 0.85 -21.29
CA ARG A 64 -20.18 -0.47 -21.86
C ARG A 64 -19.23 -1.58 -21.38
N TRP A 65 -17.97 -1.27 -21.10
CA TRP A 65 -16.99 -2.23 -20.58
C TRP A 65 -17.27 -2.57 -19.10
N LEU A 66 -17.65 -1.58 -18.29
CA LEU A 66 -18.07 -1.76 -16.89
C LEU A 66 -19.35 -2.60 -16.80
N GLU A 67 -20.35 -2.31 -17.62
CA GLU A 67 -21.60 -3.09 -17.71
C GLU A 67 -21.34 -4.54 -18.11
N GLN A 68 -20.49 -4.78 -19.13
CA GLN A 68 -20.05 -6.12 -19.53
C GLN A 68 -19.27 -6.85 -18.41
N GLY A 69 -18.54 -6.11 -17.58
CA GLY A 69 -17.89 -6.59 -16.37
C GLY A 69 -18.82 -6.72 -15.15
N GLY A 70 -20.14 -6.53 -15.30
CA GLY A 70 -21.15 -6.72 -14.26
C GLY A 70 -21.34 -5.54 -13.29
N VAL A 71 -20.85 -4.34 -13.64
CA VAL A 71 -21.02 -3.12 -12.83
C VAL A 71 -22.22 -2.32 -13.33
N ASN A 72 -23.12 -1.95 -12.42
CA ASN A 72 -24.23 -1.05 -12.73
C ASN A 72 -23.77 0.41 -12.69
N THR A 73 -23.62 1.06 -13.85
CA THR A 73 -23.20 2.47 -13.95
C THR A 73 -24.34 3.46 -13.73
N THR A 74 -25.61 3.04 -13.75
CA THR A 74 -26.77 3.97 -13.65
C THR A 74 -26.81 4.80 -12.36
N ILE A 75 -26.12 4.34 -11.31
CA ILE A 75 -25.96 5.02 -10.02
C ILE A 75 -24.75 5.98 -9.95
N TYR A 76 -23.96 6.12 -11.03
CA TYR A 76 -22.76 6.95 -11.07
C TYR A 76 -23.16 8.42 -11.29
N GLY A 77 -22.44 9.35 -10.67
CA GLY A 77 -22.83 10.76 -10.57
C GLY A 77 -23.96 11.04 -9.57
N GLN A 78 -24.46 10.04 -8.84
CA GLN A 78 -25.52 10.23 -7.84
C GLN A 78 -24.95 10.36 -6.41
N GLY A 79 -25.28 11.46 -5.72
CA GLY A 79 -25.00 11.68 -4.29
C GLY A 79 -23.52 11.84 -3.93
N MET A 80 -22.84 10.71 -3.70
CA MET A 80 -21.39 10.62 -3.42
C MET A 80 -20.63 9.81 -4.48
N ALA A 81 -21.34 9.11 -5.38
CA ALA A 81 -20.72 8.36 -6.46
C ALA A 81 -20.22 9.32 -7.55
N LYS A 82 -18.99 9.12 -7.99
CA LYS A 82 -18.40 9.80 -9.15
C LYS A 82 -19.08 9.34 -10.43
N THR A 83 -18.93 10.14 -11.48
CA THR A 83 -19.40 9.83 -12.84
C THR A 83 -18.48 8.81 -13.53
N VAL A 84 -18.97 8.18 -14.63
CA VAL A 84 -18.11 7.38 -15.51
C VAL A 84 -17.03 8.25 -16.19
N HIS A 85 -17.32 9.53 -16.45
CA HIS A 85 -16.33 10.48 -16.98
C HIS A 85 -15.14 10.65 -16.04
N GLU A 86 -15.39 10.83 -14.73
CA GLU A 86 -14.30 10.95 -13.75
C GLU A 86 -13.47 9.67 -13.59
N LEU A 87 -14.05 8.48 -13.82
CA LEU A 87 -13.29 7.23 -13.88
C LEU A 87 -12.47 7.14 -15.17
N TYR A 88 -13.02 7.60 -16.30
CA TYR A 88 -12.28 7.70 -17.55
C TYR A 88 -11.11 8.69 -17.43
N ASP A 89 -11.30 9.84 -16.77
CA ASP A 89 -10.23 10.79 -16.46
C ASP A 89 -9.16 10.16 -15.55
N GLU A 90 -9.57 9.41 -14.52
CA GLU A 90 -8.67 8.72 -13.59
C GLU A 90 -7.78 7.70 -14.32
N VAL A 91 -8.36 6.89 -15.20
CA VAL A 91 -7.62 5.89 -16.01
C VAL A 91 -6.76 6.58 -17.07
N SER A 92 -7.26 7.63 -17.72
CA SER A 92 -6.51 8.40 -18.73
C SER A 92 -5.29 9.11 -18.13
N LYS A 93 -5.38 9.54 -16.87
CA LYS A 93 -4.26 10.09 -16.09
C LYS A 93 -3.35 9.02 -15.49
N GLN A 94 -3.68 7.74 -15.66
CA GLN A 94 -2.95 6.61 -15.08
C GLN A 94 -2.91 6.64 -13.53
N GLU A 95 -3.96 7.18 -12.90
CA GLU A 95 -4.21 7.10 -11.45
C GLU A 95 -4.81 5.74 -11.04
N SER A 96 -5.34 4.96 -12.00
CA SER A 96 -5.78 3.58 -11.83
C SER A 96 -5.72 2.80 -13.15
N VAL A 97 -5.75 1.47 -13.04
CA VAL A 97 -5.87 0.54 -14.18
C VAL A 97 -7.19 -0.22 -14.01
N LEU A 98 -7.86 -0.59 -15.11
CA LEU A 98 -9.06 -1.42 -15.09
C LEU A 98 -8.80 -2.74 -15.81
N GLU A 99 -9.16 -3.86 -15.19
CA GLU A 99 -8.96 -5.23 -15.69
C GLU A 99 -10.20 -6.12 -15.52
N LEU A 100 -10.27 -7.24 -16.24
CA LEU A 100 -11.30 -8.27 -16.10
C LEU A 100 -10.76 -9.48 -15.29
N GLU A 101 -11.07 -9.53 -14.00
CA GLU A 101 -10.73 -10.68 -13.13
C GLU A 101 -11.91 -11.66 -13.10
N GLY A 102 -11.72 -12.87 -13.64
CA GLY A 102 -12.81 -13.86 -13.77
C GLY A 102 -13.99 -13.41 -14.65
N GLY A 103 -13.77 -12.43 -15.54
CA GLY A 103 -14.81 -11.80 -16.36
C GLY A 103 -15.58 -10.68 -15.67
N LYS A 104 -15.22 -10.28 -14.44
CA LYS A 104 -15.78 -9.13 -13.74
C LYS A 104 -14.85 -7.93 -13.83
N ALA A 105 -15.41 -6.71 -13.89
CA ALA A 105 -14.60 -5.49 -13.85
C ALA A 105 -13.94 -5.32 -12.47
N LEU A 106 -12.62 -5.19 -12.50
CA LEU A 106 -11.74 -4.92 -11.38
C LEU A 106 -11.00 -3.60 -11.63
N ARG A 107 -10.95 -2.74 -10.63
CA ARG A 107 -10.14 -1.53 -10.62
C ARG A 107 -8.90 -1.75 -9.78
N ILE A 108 -7.71 -1.47 -10.31
CA ILE A 108 -6.43 -1.62 -9.62
C ILE A 108 -5.88 -0.22 -9.33
N VAL A 109 -5.53 0.03 -8.07
CA VAL A 109 -4.97 1.33 -7.62
C VAL A 109 -3.72 1.06 -6.79
N ASN A 110 -2.58 1.57 -7.25
CA ASN A 110 -1.36 1.64 -6.44
C ASN A 110 -1.44 2.86 -5.52
N VAL A 111 -1.18 2.70 -4.23
CA VAL A 111 -1.36 3.74 -3.22
C VAL A 111 -0.17 3.76 -2.27
N LEU A 112 0.51 4.89 -2.14
CA LEU A 112 1.44 5.13 -1.03
C LEU A 112 0.64 5.22 0.27
N SER A 113 1.06 4.50 1.32
CA SER A 113 0.55 4.65 2.69
C SER A 113 1.67 5.09 3.62
N LEU A 114 1.79 6.39 3.83
CA LEU A 114 2.88 7.02 4.55
C LEU A 114 2.57 7.09 6.06
N HIS A 115 3.20 6.21 6.82
CA HIS A 115 3.11 6.18 8.28
C HIS A 115 4.10 7.19 8.88
N ILE A 116 3.72 8.47 8.91
CA ILE A 116 4.50 9.53 9.58
C ILE A 116 4.45 9.30 11.09
N LEU A 117 5.61 9.34 11.76
CA LEU A 117 5.78 9.08 13.19
C LEU A 117 6.19 10.34 13.96
N ASN A 118 5.48 10.64 15.05
CA ASN A 118 5.85 11.71 15.99
C ASN A 118 6.88 11.25 17.04
N SER A 119 7.32 12.16 17.90
CA SER A 119 8.28 11.91 18.99
C SER A 119 7.88 10.74 19.90
N ARG A 120 6.58 10.48 20.07
CA ARG A 120 6.00 9.44 20.93
C ARG A 120 5.75 8.11 20.21
N GLY A 121 6.19 7.97 18.95
CA GLY A 121 5.97 6.77 18.15
C GLY A 121 4.52 6.57 17.68
N GLN A 122 3.69 7.61 17.76
CA GLN A 122 2.32 7.59 17.24
C GLN A 122 2.34 7.89 15.73
N ILE A 123 1.41 7.28 14.99
CA ILE A 123 1.24 7.47 13.55
C ILE A 123 0.26 8.64 13.31
N LEU A 124 0.52 9.45 12.28
CA LEU A 124 -0.40 10.49 11.83
C LEU A 124 -1.58 9.88 11.04
N PHE A 125 -2.80 10.23 11.41
CA PHE A 125 -4.03 9.80 10.74
C PHE A 125 -4.89 10.97 10.27
N GLU A 126 -5.38 10.86 9.04
CA GLU A 126 -6.48 11.63 8.48
C GLU A 126 -7.79 11.19 9.18
N ASP A 127 -8.29 11.97 10.16
CA ASP A 127 -9.46 11.56 10.95
C ASP A 127 -10.78 11.92 10.26
N GLU A 128 -10.86 13.16 9.79
CA GLU A 128 -12.05 13.77 9.21
C GLU A 128 -11.66 14.83 8.18
N GLN A 129 -12.40 14.88 7.07
CA GLN A 129 -12.29 15.93 6.05
C GLN A 129 -13.64 16.64 5.88
N VAL A 130 -13.62 17.96 5.75
CA VAL A 130 -14.77 18.79 5.38
C VAL A 130 -14.57 19.30 3.96
N LEU A 131 -15.45 18.91 3.05
CA LEU A 131 -15.44 19.29 1.64
C LEU A 131 -15.81 20.78 1.45
N PRO A 132 -15.50 21.40 0.30
CA PRO A 132 -15.89 22.78 -0.01
C PRO A 132 -17.40 23.07 0.10
N ASP A 133 -18.25 22.05 -0.05
CA ASP A 133 -19.71 22.13 0.11
C ASP A 133 -20.20 21.93 1.57
N GLY A 134 -19.28 21.82 2.53
CA GLY A 134 -19.57 21.64 3.95
C GLY A 134 -19.85 20.18 4.37
N ARG A 135 -19.91 19.21 3.45
CA ARG A 135 -20.07 17.79 3.81
C ARG A 135 -18.81 17.27 4.51
N SER A 136 -19.00 16.60 5.65
CA SER A 136 -17.94 15.87 6.36
C SER A 136 -17.82 14.42 5.88
N ARG A 137 -16.59 13.89 5.86
CA ARG A 137 -16.29 12.46 5.76
C ARG A 137 -15.24 12.06 6.80
N ARG A 138 -15.53 11.02 7.61
CA ARG A 138 -14.50 10.33 8.41
C ARG A 138 -13.74 9.34 7.52
N ARG A 139 -12.42 9.27 7.72
CA ARG A 139 -11.52 8.52 6.82
C ARG A 139 -10.63 7.53 7.57
N ASN A 140 -10.04 7.94 8.70
CA ASN A 140 -9.24 7.10 9.59
C ASN A 140 -8.12 6.30 8.88
N VAL A 141 -7.44 6.94 7.92
CA VAL A 141 -6.28 6.38 7.21
C VAL A 141 -5.00 7.16 7.55
N PRO A 142 -3.79 6.57 7.40
CA PRO A 142 -2.55 7.34 7.33
C PRO A 142 -2.56 8.33 6.15
N VAL A 143 -1.58 9.23 6.06
CA VAL A 143 -1.35 10.03 4.84
C VAL A 143 -1.25 9.06 3.65
N SER A 144 -2.18 9.16 2.70
CA SER A 144 -2.37 8.15 1.65
C SER A 144 -2.57 8.79 0.29
N GLU A 145 -1.73 8.43 -0.68
CA GLU A 145 -1.66 9.08 -1.99
C GLU A 145 -1.67 8.05 -3.12
N LYS A 146 -2.40 8.31 -4.21
CA LYS A 146 -2.38 7.42 -5.38
C LYS A 146 -1.04 7.55 -6.09
N MET A 147 -0.48 6.44 -6.55
CA MET A 147 0.69 6.45 -7.42
C MET A 147 0.25 6.54 -8.89
N VAL A 148 0.82 7.49 -9.62
CA VAL A 148 0.45 7.82 -11.01
C VAL A 148 1.44 7.18 -11.99
N ALA A 149 0.97 6.71 -13.15
CA ALA A 149 1.82 6.28 -14.28
C ALA A 149 2.88 5.20 -13.95
N ASN A 150 2.63 4.36 -12.93
CA ASN A 150 3.60 3.42 -12.35
C ASN A 150 4.88 4.09 -11.82
N GLU A 151 4.78 5.32 -11.30
CA GLU A 151 5.88 6.02 -10.60
C GLU A 151 6.41 5.20 -9.41
N PRO A 152 7.71 5.29 -9.09
CA PRO A 152 8.23 4.72 -7.84
C PRO A 152 7.60 5.43 -6.64
N TRP A 153 7.30 4.69 -5.56
CA TRP A 153 6.61 5.23 -4.38
C TRP A 153 7.32 6.44 -3.73
N HIS A 154 8.63 6.60 -3.92
CA HIS A 154 9.40 7.78 -3.53
C HIS A 154 8.92 9.09 -4.19
N ALA A 155 8.44 9.04 -5.44
CA ALA A 155 7.92 10.21 -6.15
C ALA A 155 6.57 10.65 -5.54
N ALA A 156 5.66 9.69 -5.34
CA ALA A 156 4.40 9.90 -4.64
C ALA A 156 4.60 10.42 -3.20
N LEU A 157 5.70 10.06 -2.52
CA LEU A 157 5.97 10.49 -1.13
C LEU A 157 6.17 12.00 -1.00
N HIS A 158 6.99 12.62 -1.86
CA HIS A 158 7.18 14.08 -1.83
C HIS A 158 5.94 14.84 -2.28
N ARG A 159 5.08 14.21 -3.08
CA ARG A 159 3.79 14.75 -3.49
C ARG A 159 2.78 14.70 -2.34
N ALA A 160 2.59 13.52 -1.73
CA ALA A 160 1.72 13.28 -0.59
C ALA A 160 1.99 14.22 0.59
N VAL A 161 3.26 14.38 0.99
CA VAL A 161 3.63 15.29 2.08
C VAL A 161 3.31 16.74 1.71
N ARG A 162 3.64 17.19 0.49
CA ARG A 162 3.38 18.58 0.07
C ARG A 162 1.90 18.89 -0.04
N GLU A 163 1.11 18.01 -0.66
CA GLU A 163 -0.30 18.27 -0.97
C GLU A 163 -1.15 18.23 0.31
N GLU A 164 -1.13 17.12 1.06
CA GLU A 164 -1.96 16.94 2.26
C GLU A 164 -1.50 17.77 3.48
N LEU A 165 -0.19 18.00 3.64
CA LEU A 165 0.35 18.68 4.84
C LEU A 165 0.79 20.15 4.63
N SER A 166 0.69 20.69 3.40
CA SER A 166 1.07 22.06 3.03
C SER A 166 0.84 23.11 4.12
N GLY A 167 -0.39 23.24 4.63
CA GLY A 167 -0.76 24.23 5.66
C GLY A 167 -0.14 24.04 7.06
N ALA A 168 0.72 23.05 7.25
CA ALA A 168 1.42 22.74 8.51
C ALA A 168 2.93 22.47 8.34
N LEU A 169 3.49 22.64 7.14
CA LEU A 169 4.93 22.46 6.86
C LEU A 169 5.68 23.81 6.96
N PRO A 170 6.84 23.89 7.62
CA PRO A 170 7.77 25.01 7.46
C PRO A 170 8.49 24.93 6.10
N GLU A 171 9.14 26.02 5.68
CA GLU A 171 9.85 26.09 4.39
C GLU A 171 11.03 25.10 4.28
N ASP A 172 11.69 24.79 5.41
CA ASP A 172 12.90 23.96 5.50
C ASP A 172 12.62 22.48 5.86
N TYR A 173 11.35 22.05 5.79
CA TYR A 173 10.94 20.71 6.22
C TYR A 173 11.73 19.58 5.55
N GLN A 174 12.02 18.54 6.32
CA GLN A 174 12.74 17.34 5.90
C GLN A 174 11.86 16.11 6.09
N VAL A 175 11.96 15.14 5.18
CA VAL A 175 11.31 13.84 5.32
C VAL A 175 12.38 12.77 5.52
N THR A 176 12.49 12.26 6.74
CA THR A 176 13.42 11.17 7.10
C THR A 176 12.67 9.85 7.00
N LEU A 177 13.03 9.02 6.02
CA LEU A 177 12.56 7.63 5.96
C LEU A 177 13.06 6.83 7.17
N LEU A 178 12.30 5.82 7.57
CA LEU A 178 12.81 4.75 8.41
C LEU A 178 13.27 3.60 7.51
N ASP A 179 14.53 3.22 7.62
CA ASP A 179 15.12 2.09 6.89
C ASP A 179 14.35 0.78 7.17
N ASP A 180 14.34 -0.12 6.18
CA ASP A 180 13.65 -1.42 6.18
C ASP A 180 12.14 -1.39 6.56
N SER A 181 11.51 -0.21 6.55
CA SER A 181 10.10 -0.05 6.93
C SER A 181 9.09 -0.21 5.78
N TYR A 182 9.58 -0.41 4.55
CA TYR A 182 8.76 -0.54 3.35
C TYR A 182 8.13 -1.94 3.23
N PHE A 183 6.82 -2.02 2.99
CA PHE A 183 6.17 -3.26 2.57
C PHE A 183 4.95 -3.06 1.67
N LEU A 184 4.57 -4.13 0.98
CA LEU A 184 3.37 -4.20 0.15
C LEU A 184 2.22 -4.89 0.90
N ARG A 185 1.03 -4.29 0.85
CA ARG A 185 -0.24 -4.91 1.29
C ARG A 185 -1.25 -4.83 0.15
N THR A 186 -2.00 -5.90 -0.09
CA THR A 186 -3.07 -5.92 -1.12
C THR A 186 -4.42 -6.13 -0.45
N GLU A 187 -5.39 -5.28 -0.79
CA GLU A 187 -6.77 -5.33 -0.27
C GLU A 187 -7.78 -5.26 -1.40
N TYR A 188 -8.84 -6.05 -1.31
CA TYR A 188 -9.97 -6.02 -2.23
C TYR A 188 -11.19 -5.43 -1.50
N SER A 189 -11.77 -4.36 -2.04
CA SER A 189 -12.93 -3.67 -1.44
C SER A 189 -13.78 -2.95 -2.49
N SER A 190 -15.05 -2.69 -2.18
CA SER A 190 -15.93 -1.88 -3.03
C SER A 190 -15.57 -0.40 -2.91
N SER A 191 -15.40 0.31 -4.03
CA SER A 191 -15.12 1.75 -3.98
C SER A 191 -16.38 2.55 -3.61
N MET A 192 -16.27 3.46 -2.62
CA MET A 192 -17.36 4.40 -2.32
C MET A 192 -17.61 5.38 -3.48
N SER A 193 -16.56 5.74 -4.22
CA SER A 193 -16.67 6.63 -5.38
C SER A 193 -17.22 5.93 -6.62
N TYR A 194 -17.03 4.62 -6.73
CA TYR A 194 -17.50 3.81 -7.85
C TYR A 194 -18.21 2.56 -7.30
N PRO A 195 -19.46 2.69 -6.79
CA PRO A 195 -20.16 1.58 -6.16
C PRO A 195 -20.31 0.39 -7.12
N GLY A 196 -20.27 -0.84 -6.58
CA GLY A 196 -20.32 -2.07 -7.37
C GLY A 196 -19.02 -2.42 -8.14
N LEU A 197 -18.13 -1.45 -8.40
CA LEU A 197 -16.81 -1.71 -8.98
C LEU A 197 -15.85 -2.20 -7.89
N LEU A 198 -15.50 -3.48 -7.95
CA LEU A 198 -14.49 -4.08 -7.09
C LEU A 198 -13.16 -3.38 -7.31
N THR A 199 -12.50 -2.93 -6.24
CA THR A 199 -11.19 -2.30 -6.29
C THR A 199 -10.15 -3.12 -5.53
N LYS A 200 -9.06 -3.47 -6.20
CA LYS A 200 -7.81 -3.98 -5.66
C LYS A 200 -6.88 -2.81 -5.37
N TYR A 201 -6.71 -2.51 -4.09
CA TYR A 201 -5.74 -1.55 -3.61
C TYR A 201 -4.40 -2.25 -3.35
N ILE A 202 -3.32 -1.71 -3.91
CA ILE A 202 -1.94 -2.16 -3.68
C ILE A 202 -1.25 -1.06 -2.89
N PHE A 203 -1.18 -1.25 -1.57
CA PHE A 203 -0.60 -0.28 -0.66
C PHE A 203 0.92 -0.46 -0.55
N HIS A 204 1.66 0.52 -1.05
CA HIS A 204 3.09 0.73 -0.80
C HIS A 204 3.23 1.46 0.54
N ARG A 205 3.31 0.70 1.63
CA ARG A 205 3.40 1.26 2.99
C ARG A 205 4.85 1.50 3.38
N VAL A 206 5.13 2.65 4.00
CA VAL A 206 6.46 3.04 4.47
C VAL A 206 6.35 3.94 5.70
N LYS A 207 7.32 3.85 6.63
CA LYS A 207 7.36 4.69 7.84
C LYS A 207 8.34 5.84 7.65
N ALA A 208 8.00 7.03 8.15
CA ALA A 208 8.83 8.22 8.02
C ALA A 208 8.68 9.14 9.23
N ARG A 209 9.53 10.18 9.30
CA ARG A 209 9.34 11.37 10.12
C ARG A 209 9.32 12.59 9.19
N VAL A 210 8.53 13.59 9.53
CA VAL A 210 8.54 14.90 8.86
C VAL A 210 8.88 15.94 9.93
N SER A 211 9.86 16.81 9.67
CA SER A 211 10.22 17.86 10.63
C SER A 211 9.22 19.02 10.63
N GLY A 212 9.11 19.71 11.77
CA GLY A 212 8.33 20.96 11.90
C GLY A 212 6.80 20.82 12.03
N ILE A 213 6.21 19.70 11.63
CA ILE A 213 4.75 19.49 11.78
C ILE A 213 4.31 19.37 13.26
N PRO A 214 3.07 19.73 13.62
CA PRO A 214 2.62 19.71 15.01
C PRO A 214 2.59 18.32 15.66
N GLU A 215 3.19 18.21 16.84
CA GLU A 215 3.20 17.00 17.69
C GLU A 215 1.84 16.70 18.37
N SER A 216 0.90 17.64 18.34
CA SER A 216 -0.50 17.50 18.76
C SER A 216 -1.42 17.31 17.53
N PRO A 217 -2.71 16.99 17.70
CA PRO A 217 -3.68 17.13 16.62
C PRO A 217 -3.64 18.53 15.98
N PHE A 218 -3.86 18.60 14.67
CA PHE A 218 -3.86 19.83 13.87
C PHE A 218 -4.80 19.70 12.67
N SER A 219 -4.92 20.76 11.88
CA SER A 219 -5.64 20.73 10.60
C SER A 219 -4.83 21.40 9.50
N THR A 220 -5.05 21.00 8.25
CA THR A 220 -4.55 21.69 7.05
C THR A 220 -5.70 22.03 6.12
N THR A 221 -5.52 23.04 5.27
CA THR A 221 -6.45 23.32 4.17
C THR A 221 -5.75 23.20 2.81
N GLU A 222 -6.49 22.67 1.84
CA GLU A 222 -6.04 22.47 0.46
C GLU A 222 -7.03 23.16 -0.49
N PRO A 223 -6.58 23.92 -1.50
CA PRO A 223 -7.46 24.50 -2.51
C PRO A 223 -8.07 23.40 -3.39
N ARG A 224 -9.40 23.41 -3.55
CA ARG A 224 -10.13 22.49 -4.44
C ARG A 224 -11.12 23.28 -5.31
N PRO A 225 -11.59 22.73 -6.46
CA PRO A 225 -12.69 23.33 -7.20
C PRO A 225 -13.90 23.60 -6.29
N GLY A 226 -14.35 24.85 -6.24
CA GLY A 226 -15.45 25.28 -5.37
C GLY A 226 -15.06 25.77 -3.96
N GLY A 227 -13.79 25.70 -3.53
CA GLY A 227 -13.37 26.27 -2.24
C GLY A 227 -12.12 25.64 -1.63
N GLN A 228 -12.19 25.28 -0.34
CA GLN A 228 -11.11 24.61 0.39
C GLN A 228 -11.59 23.28 0.95
N LEU A 229 -10.74 22.26 0.88
CA LEU A 229 -10.84 21.04 1.66
C LEU A 229 -10.14 21.28 3.01
N LEU A 230 -10.83 21.06 4.13
CA LEU A 230 -10.23 21.10 5.46
C LEU A 230 -10.00 19.66 5.95
N THR A 231 -8.75 19.28 6.19
CA THR A 231 -8.38 17.96 6.74
C THR A 231 -7.99 18.10 8.21
N ARG A 232 -8.61 17.32 9.11
CA ARG A 232 -8.19 17.18 10.52
C ARG A 232 -7.27 15.97 10.69
N TRP A 233 -6.09 16.24 11.22
CA TRP A 233 -5.04 15.28 11.53
C TRP A 233 -4.97 14.97 13.02
N VAL A 234 -4.78 13.70 13.36
CA VAL A 234 -4.63 13.25 14.76
C VAL A 234 -3.55 12.18 14.88
N TRP A 235 -2.84 12.18 16.01
CA TRP A 235 -1.82 11.19 16.32
C TRP A 235 -2.44 10.00 17.06
N LYS A 236 -2.36 8.79 16.47
CA LYS A 236 -2.88 7.55 17.06
C LYS A 236 -1.73 6.60 17.39
N ALA A 237 -1.83 5.85 18.49
CA ALA A 237 -0.85 4.82 18.79
C ALA A 237 -0.76 3.82 17.62
N ALA A 238 0.45 3.33 17.31
CA ALA A 238 0.59 2.20 16.39
C ALA A 238 -0.20 1.00 16.95
N PRO A 239 -1.00 0.29 16.14
CA PRO A 239 -1.76 -0.85 16.63
C PRO A 239 -0.82 -1.97 17.11
N ALA A 240 -1.24 -2.68 18.16
CA ALA A 240 -0.38 -3.62 18.90
C ALA A 240 0.10 -4.84 18.09
N GLN A 241 -0.46 -5.05 16.90
CA GLN A 241 0.06 -5.95 15.88
C GLN A 241 -0.01 -5.21 14.53
N GLU A 242 0.91 -5.51 13.62
CA GLU A 242 0.73 -5.18 12.19
C GLU A 242 -0.24 -6.17 11.52
N SER A 243 -1.29 -6.57 12.24
CA SER A 243 -2.46 -7.28 11.74
C SER A 243 -3.34 -6.32 10.94
N PHE A 244 -2.79 -5.88 9.82
CA PHE A 244 -3.45 -5.15 8.75
C PHE A 244 -3.60 -6.11 7.57
#